data_AF-N1VW44-F1
#
_entry.id   AF-N1VW44-F1
#
_cell.length_a   1.000
_cell.length_b   1.000
_cell.length_c   1.000
_cell.angle_alpha   90.00
_cell.angle_beta   90.00
_cell.angle_gamma   90.00
#
_symmetry.space_group_name_H-M   'P 1'
#
loop_
_entity.id
_entity.type
_entity.pdbx_description
1 polymer ?
#
loop_
_entity_poly.entity_id
_entity_poly.type
_entity_poly.pdbx_seq_one_letter_code
_entity_poly.pdbx_strand_id
1 'polypeptide(L)'
;MENQTKLTKNARFSLFIVSYFPLFLILTIRQLYDYSIYIHWAGLNLEGFFIYLQHFGAITIFSVLTLYGFTGLIFLLKNMKRRVTFSGDTAIITDIENKNNESLSYLFTYLLPFLFQDLSNPISLFSLLILLIVTFFIYTNSSMLLINPTLSLKYTIFQVEFKYLNSNKTNKGMIISEQSHLNEDDIIKIKPIGSRLYYSIITGTNQ
;
A
#
# COMPACT_ATOMS: atom_id res chain seq x y z
N MET A 1 -3.05 -3.86 -30.35
CA MET A 1 -2.04 -3.02 -29.65
C MET A 1 -2.47 -2.95 -28.19
N GLU A 2 -1.77 -3.72 -27.34
CA GLU A 2 -2.08 -3.87 -25.93
C GLU A 2 -1.72 -2.57 -25.20
N ASN A 3 -2.73 -1.74 -24.96
CA ASN A 3 -2.58 -0.50 -24.21
C ASN A 3 -2.31 -0.91 -22.75
N GLN A 4 -1.04 -1.11 -22.41
CA GLN A 4 -0.61 -1.49 -21.06
C GLN A 4 -1.17 -0.46 -20.09
N THR A 5 -2.23 -0.81 -19.37
CA THR A 5 -2.85 0.04 -18.36
C THR A 5 -1.89 0.18 -17.20
N LYS A 6 -0.97 1.14 -17.32
CA LYS A 6 -0.01 1.49 -16.30
C LYS A 6 -0.77 2.17 -15.15
N LEU A 7 -0.63 1.64 -13.93
CA LEU A 7 -1.09 2.31 -12.71
C LEU A 7 -0.72 3.79 -12.74
N THR A 8 -1.71 4.67 -12.58
CA THR A 8 -1.53 6.13 -12.60
C THR A 8 -0.58 6.55 -11.47
N LYS A 9 0.15 7.66 -11.65
CA LYS A 9 1.09 8.15 -10.63
C LYS A 9 0.41 8.34 -9.27
N ASN A 10 -0.83 8.86 -9.27
CA ASN A 10 -1.61 9.08 -8.05
C ASN A 10 -1.95 7.77 -7.32
N ALA A 11 -2.28 6.72 -8.06
CA ALA A 11 -2.51 5.39 -7.50
C ALA A 11 -1.26 4.82 -6.84
N ARG A 12 -0.09 4.96 -7.50
CA ARG A 12 1.19 4.52 -6.94
C ARG A 12 1.55 5.29 -5.67
N PHE A 13 1.33 6.60 -5.67
CA PHE A 13 1.55 7.44 -4.50
C PHE A 13 0.58 7.08 -3.36
N SER A 14 -0.69 6.81 -3.65
CA SER A 14 -1.66 6.37 -2.64
C SER A 14 -1.25 5.04 -2.01
N LEU A 15 -0.83 4.07 -2.83
CA LEU A 15 -0.32 2.78 -2.36
C LEU A 15 0.94 2.95 -1.52
N PHE A 16 1.86 3.83 -1.91
CA PHE A 16 3.04 4.16 -1.12
C PHE A 16 2.65 4.71 0.25
N ILE A 17 1.83 5.76 0.31
CA ILE A 17 1.44 6.38 1.59
C ILE A 17 0.76 5.36 2.52
N VAL A 18 -0.11 4.52 1.98
CA VAL A 18 -0.81 3.48 2.78
C VAL A 18 0.15 2.38 3.26
N SER A 19 1.23 2.08 2.54
CA SER A 19 2.27 1.15 3.03
C SER A 19 2.94 1.64 4.32
N TYR A 20 3.05 2.96 4.52
CA TYR A 20 3.65 3.58 5.71
C TYR A 20 2.62 3.96 6.78
N PHE A 21 1.34 3.62 6.58
CA PHE A 21 0.30 3.89 7.56
C PHE A 21 0.63 3.39 8.98
N PRO A 22 1.15 2.15 9.17
CA PRO A 22 1.52 1.69 10.51
C PRO A 22 2.56 2.58 11.19
N LEU A 23 3.56 3.06 10.45
CA LEU A 23 4.58 3.98 10.97
C LEU A 23 3.94 5.32 11.36
N PHE A 24 3.14 5.92 10.46
CA PHE A 24 2.48 7.20 10.73
C PHE A 24 1.53 7.13 11.92
N LEU A 25 0.81 6.01 12.09
CA LEU A 25 -0.07 5.77 13.22
C LEU A 25 0.73 5.73 14.54
N ILE A 26 1.81 4.95 14.58
CA ILE A 26 2.66 4.85 15.78
C ILE A 26 3.28 6.20 16.13
N LEU A 27 3.85 6.89 15.13
CA LEU A 27 4.42 8.22 15.32
C LEU A 27 3.39 9.23 15.81
N THR A 28 2.15 9.19 15.30
CA THR A 28 1.07 10.07 15.74
C THR A 28 0.70 9.80 17.20
N ILE A 29 0.48 8.54 17.57
CA ILE A 29 0.16 8.15 18.96
C ILE A 29 1.27 8.61 19.91
N ARG A 30 2.53 8.36 19.54
CA ARG A 30 3.69 8.76 20.33
C ARG A 30 3.79 10.27 20.50
N GLN A 31 3.68 11.02 19.40
CA GLN A 31 3.77 12.48 19.43
C GLN A 31 2.67 13.09 20.30
N LEU A 32 1.44 12.58 20.20
CA LEU A 32 0.32 13.03 21.02
C LEU A 32 0.53 12.72 22.50
N TYR A 33 1.16 11.59 22.83
CA TYR A 33 1.50 11.22 24.20
C TYR A 33 2.60 12.11 24.78
N ASP A 34 3.75 12.20 24.08
CA ASP A 34 4.94 12.93 24.51
C ASP A 34 4.66 14.44 24.67
N TYR A 35 3.83 15.00 23.79
CA TYR A 35 3.49 16.43 23.78
C TYR A 35 2.08 16.75 24.27
N SER A 36 1.44 15.83 25.01
CA SER A 36 0.07 15.99 25.53
C SER A 36 -0.13 17.27 26.37
N ILE A 37 0.92 17.73 27.06
CA ILE A 37 0.91 18.98 27.85
C ILE A 37 0.57 20.20 26.99
N TYR A 38 0.97 20.21 25.71
CA TYR A 38 0.70 21.31 24.78
C TYR A 38 -0.71 21.23 24.16
N ILE A 39 -1.49 20.19 24.47
CA ILE A 39 -2.88 20.02 24.02
C ILE A 39 -3.82 20.68 25.03
N HIS A 40 -3.79 22.00 25.09
CA HIS A 40 -4.78 22.79 25.81
C HIS A 40 -5.17 24.00 24.98
N TRP A 41 -6.44 24.39 25.07
CA TRP A 41 -6.94 25.52 24.32
C TRP A 41 -6.58 26.82 25.05
N ALA A 42 -5.63 27.58 24.49
CA ALA A 42 -5.15 28.86 25.02
C ALA A 42 -5.63 30.09 24.22
N GLY A 43 -6.57 29.91 23.27
CA GLY A 43 -7.02 30.93 22.33
C GLY A 43 -6.24 30.93 21.00
N LEU A 44 -6.55 31.90 20.12
CA LEU A 44 -5.87 32.08 18.83
C LEU A 44 -4.77 33.14 18.94
N ASN A 45 -3.55 32.71 19.27
CA ASN A 45 -2.37 33.54 19.36
C ASN A 45 -1.27 33.06 18.39
N LEU A 46 -0.38 33.96 17.99
CA LEU A 46 0.75 33.61 17.09
C LEU A 46 1.72 32.64 17.76
N GLU A 47 1.95 32.79 19.06
CA GLU A 47 2.82 31.92 19.84
C GLU A 47 2.30 30.48 19.89
N GLY A 48 0.99 30.29 20.15
CA GLY A 48 0.36 28.98 20.13
C GLY A 48 0.35 28.36 18.73
N PHE A 49 0.26 29.17 17.67
CA PHE A 49 0.44 28.67 16.30
C PHE A 49 1.85 28.10 16.06
N PHE A 50 2.91 28.77 16.54
CA PHE A 50 4.28 28.25 16.42
C PHE A 50 4.50 26.98 17.25
N ILE A 51 3.99 26.94 18.48
CA ILE A 51 4.04 25.74 19.35
C ILE A 51 3.31 24.57 18.67
N TYR A 52 2.12 24.84 18.12
CA TYR A 52 1.38 23.84 17.36
C TYR A 52 2.16 23.36 16.13
N LEU A 53 2.75 24.27 15.36
CA LEU A 53 3.50 23.90 14.16
C LEU A 53 4.73 23.05 14.52
N GLN A 54 5.42 23.39 15.60
CA GLN A 54 6.61 22.66 16.08
C GLN A 54 6.28 21.25 16.55
N HIS A 55 5.20 21.05 17.32
CA HIS A 55 4.90 19.76 17.94
C HIS A 55 3.87 18.93 17.19
N PHE A 56 2.93 19.56 16.48
CA PHE A 56 1.79 18.89 15.85
C PHE A 56 1.69 19.11 14.33
N GLY A 57 2.49 20.01 13.75
CA GLY A 57 2.49 20.27 12.31
C GLY A 57 2.79 19.02 11.48
N ALA A 58 3.85 18.28 11.85
CA ALA A 58 4.24 17.06 11.15
C ALA A 58 3.16 15.97 11.18
N ILE A 59 2.57 15.69 12.35
CA ILE A 59 1.52 14.68 12.46
C ILE A 59 0.25 15.09 11.73
N THR A 60 -0.05 16.39 11.64
CA THR A 60 -1.20 16.89 10.90
C THR A 60 -1.01 16.63 9.40
N ILE A 61 0.18 16.90 8.88
CA ILE A 61 0.54 16.60 7.48
C ILE A 61 0.45 15.08 7.24
N PHE A 62 1.06 14.26 8.09
CA PHE A 62 1.00 12.79 7.93
C PHE A 62 -0.43 12.24 8.03
N SER A 63 -1.27 12.81 8.89
CA SER A 63 -2.68 12.44 9.02
C SER A 63 -3.46 12.77 7.74
N VAL A 64 -3.27 13.98 7.19
CA VAL A 64 -3.90 14.40 5.92
C VAL A 64 -3.42 13.52 4.76
N LEU A 65 -2.12 13.25 4.68
CA LEU A 65 -1.56 12.35 3.67
C LEU A 65 -2.14 10.94 3.78
N THR A 66 -2.24 10.41 5.01
CA THR A 66 -2.83 9.10 5.28
C THR A 66 -4.28 9.03 4.79
N LEU A 67 -5.11 10.02 5.12
CA LEU A 67 -6.50 10.11 4.65
C LEU A 67 -6.57 10.13 3.12
N TYR A 68 -5.73 10.95 2.48
CA TYR A 68 -5.62 10.98 1.02
C TYR A 68 -5.22 9.60 0.46
N GLY A 69 -4.23 8.95 1.05
CA GLY A 69 -3.77 7.61 0.65
C GLY A 69 -4.88 6.56 0.73
N PHE A 70 -5.64 6.54 1.83
CA PHE A 70 -6.76 5.61 2.00
C PHE A 70 -7.88 5.87 0.99
N THR A 71 -8.26 7.13 0.75
CA THR A 71 -9.29 7.45 -0.26
C THR A 71 -8.85 7.01 -1.67
N GLY A 72 -7.58 7.26 -2.02
CA GLY A 72 -6.98 6.80 -3.27
C GLY A 72 -6.95 5.27 -3.39
N LEU A 73 -6.62 4.57 -2.31
CA LEU A 73 -6.63 3.11 -2.26
C LEU A 73 -8.03 2.53 -2.45
N ILE A 74 -9.04 3.06 -1.76
CA ILE A 74 -10.43 2.61 -1.88
C ILE A 74 -10.91 2.79 -3.32
N PHE A 75 -10.64 3.96 -3.92
CA PHE A 75 -11.01 4.22 -5.31
C PHE A 75 -10.30 3.26 -6.28
N LEU A 76 -9.01 3.02 -6.08
CA LEU A 76 -8.23 2.08 -6.87
C LEU A 76 -8.80 0.66 -6.81
N LEU A 77 -9.02 0.12 -5.60
CA LEU A 77 -9.55 -1.23 -5.40
C LEU A 77 -10.95 -1.38 -6.01
N LYS A 78 -11.84 -0.41 -5.79
CA LYS A 78 -13.19 -0.41 -6.36
C LYS A 78 -13.16 -0.41 -7.89
N ASN A 79 -12.26 0.37 -8.49
CA ASN A 79 -12.10 0.43 -9.93
C ASN A 79 -11.53 -0.87 -10.51
N MET A 80 -10.55 -1.48 -9.84
CA MET A 80 -9.98 -2.76 -10.26
C MET A 80 -11.02 -3.87 -10.19
N LYS A 81 -11.72 -4.00 -9.06
CA LYS A 81 -12.81 -4.98 -8.88
C LYS A 81 -13.86 -4.84 -9.98
N ARG A 82 -14.34 -3.62 -10.23
CA ARG A 82 -15.32 -3.35 -11.31
C ARG A 82 -14.80 -3.79 -12.69
N ARG A 83 -13.54 -3.53 -13.02
CA ARG A 83 -12.94 -3.90 -14.32
C ARG A 83 -12.82 -5.41 -14.49
N VAL A 84 -12.42 -6.12 -13.45
CA VAL A 84 -12.28 -7.59 -13.48
C VAL A 84 -13.64 -8.26 -13.57
N THR A 85 -14.66 -7.75 -12.87
CA THR A 85 -16.02 -8.29 -12.98
C THR A 85 -16.61 -8.12 -14.39
N PHE A 86 -16.40 -6.97 -15.04
CA PHE A 86 -16.99 -6.67 -16.35
C PHE A 86 -16.21 -7.25 -17.53
N SER A 87 -14.87 -7.32 -17.43
CA SER A 87 -13.99 -7.62 -18.56
C SER A 87 -12.78 -8.50 -18.20
N GLY A 88 -12.84 -9.20 -17.06
CA GLY A 88 -11.79 -10.10 -16.61
C GLY A 88 -11.70 -11.33 -17.50
N ASP A 89 -10.48 -11.73 -17.79
CA ASP A 89 -10.14 -12.90 -18.60
C ASP A 89 -10.00 -14.11 -17.67
N THR A 90 -10.53 -15.27 -18.06
CA THR A 90 -10.46 -16.47 -17.21
C THR A 90 -9.13 -17.19 -17.40
N ALA A 91 -8.47 -17.50 -16.29
CA ALA A 91 -7.19 -18.19 -16.25
C ALA A 91 -7.20 -19.30 -15.18
N ILE A 92 -6.42 -20.35 -15.42
CA ILE A 92 -6.15 -21.41 -14.47
C ILE A 92 -4.77 -21.19 -13.86
N ILE A 93 -4.67 -21.31 -12.54
CA ILE A 93 -3.40 -21.22 -11.80
C ILE A 93 -2.65 -22.55 -11.99
N THR A 94 -1.38 -22.49 -12.38
CA THR A 94 -0.52 -23.67 -12.55
C THR A 94 0.57 -23.77 -11.50
N ASP A 95 0.91 -22.66 -10.85
CA ASP A 95 1.87 -22.59 -9.75
C ASP A 95 1.53 -21.37 -8.89
N ILE A 96 1.71 -21.47 -7.58
CA ILE A 96 1.37 -20.41 -6.64
C ILE A 96 2.33 -20.31 -5.46
N GLU A 97 2.77 -19.08 -5.20
CA GLU A 97 3.63 -18.75 -4.07
C GLU A 97 3.02 -17.56 -3.30
N ASN A 98 2.81 -17.73 -2.00
CA ASN A 98 2.32 -16.66 -1.14
C ASN A 98 3.46 -15.69 -0.78
N LYS A 99 3.29 -14.41 -1.12
CA LYS A 99 4.29 -13.35 -0.91
C LYS A 99 3.99 -12.44 0.28
N ASN A 100 2.98 -12.74 1.10
CA ASN A 100 2.65 -11.93 2.28
C ASN A 100 3.79 -11.88 3.31
N ASN A 101 4.55 -12.97 3.47
CA ASN A 101 5.66 -13.02 4.43
C ASN A 101 6.78 -12.02 4.09
N GLU A 102 6.98 -11.70 2.81
CA GLU A 102 7.93 -10.65 2.39
C GLU A 102 7.50 -9.26 2.86
N SER A 103 6.19 -9.03 3.04
CA SER A 103 5.64 -7.76 3.55
C SER A 103 5.96 -7.51 5.02
N LEU A 104 6.06 -8.58 5.82
CA LEU A 104 6.45 -8.48 7.22
C LEU A 104 7.93 -8.12 7.35
N SER A 105 8.81 -8.77 6.59
CA SER A 105 10.24 -8.44 6.57
C SER A 105 10.49 -6.98 6.17
N TYR A 106 9.71 -6.46 5.20
CA TYR A 106 9.77 -5.06 4.80
C TYR A 106 9.44 -4.08 5.95
N LEU A 107 8.39 -4.34 6.74
CA LEU A 107 8.05 -3.51 7.90
C LEU A 107 9.23 -3.38 8.87
N PHE A 108 9.86 -4.51 9.22
CA PHE A 108 10.94 -4.52 10.19
C PHE A 108 12.22 -3.84 9.69
N THR A 109 12.61 -4.07 8.44
CA THR A 109 13.88 -3.51 7.94
C THR A 109 13.81 -2.01 7.72
N TYR A 110 12.70 -1.48 7.21
CA TYR A 110 12.61 -0.07 6.81
C TYR A 110 12.00 0.86 7.84
N LEU A 111 11.09 0.37 8.69
CA LEU A 111 10.36 1.23 9.62
C LEU A 111 10.97 1.25 11.03
N LEU A 112 11.63 0.16 11.43
CA LEU A 112 12.14 0.02 12.79
C LEU A 112 13.07 1.17 13.24
N PRO A 113 14.02 1.67 12.42
CA PRO A 113 14.91 2.75 12.84
C PRO A 113 14.19 4.09 13.10
N PHE A 114 12.97 4.25 12.56
CA PHE A 114 12.22 5.50 12.58
C PHE A 114 11.05 5.48 13.53
N LEU A 115 10.67 4.30 14.03
CA LEU A 115 9.53 4.11 14.93
C LEU A 115 9.64 4.92 16.23
N PHE A 116 10.87 5.19 16.68
CA PHE A 116 11.16 5.86 17.94
C PHE A 116 11.67 7.30 17.77
N GLN A 117 11.54 7.90 16.58
CA GLN A 117 11.98 9.26 16.35
C GLN A 117 10.97 10.30 16.85
N ASP A 118 11.48 11.40 17.41
CA ASP A 118 10.69 12.57 17.80
C ASP A 118 10.47 13.48 16.59
N LEU A 119 9.22 13.74 16.24
CA LEU A 119 8.88 14.58 15.09
C LEU A 119 9.02 16.07 15.37
N SER A 120 9.12 16.49 16.64
CA SER A 120 9.45 17.87 17.01
C SER A 120 10.91 18.22 16.75
N ASN A 121 11.80 17.21 16.67
CA ASN A 121 13.19 17.43 16.35
C ASN A 121 13.34 17.61 14.82
N PRO A 122 13.78 18.79 14.34
CA PRO A 122 13.87 19.06 12.91
C PRO A 122 14.85 18.13 12.18
N ILE A 123 15.91 17.67 12.84
CA ILE A 123 16.91 16.75 12.25
C ILE A 123 16.28 15.36 12.05
N SER A 124 15.54 14.87 13.05
CA SER A 124 14.83 13.60 12.97
C SER A 124 13.74 13.64 11.89
N LEU A 125 12.93 14.70 11.88
CA LEU A 125 11.91 14.90 10.85
C LEU A 125 12.53 14.95 9.45
N PHE A 126 13.60 15.71 9.26
CA PHE A 126 14.29 15.79 7.97
C PHE A 126 14.87 14.44 7.52
N SER A 127 15.45 13.69 8.46
CA SER A 127 15.98 12.35 8.20
C SER A 127 14.88 11.38 7.73
N LEU A 128 13.73 11.41 8.40
CA LEU A 128 12.55 10.63 8.00
C LEU A 128 12.05 11.03 6.60
N LEU A 129 12.01 12.33 6.28
CA LEU A 129 11.57 12.80 4.97
C LEU A 129 12.50 12.32 3.84
N ILE A 130 13.82 12.38 4.03
CA ILE A 130 14.79 11.86 3.07
C ILE A 130 14.56 10.37 2.84
N LEU A 131 14.41 9.59 3.92
CA LEU A 131 14.14 8.16 3.82
C LEU A 131 12.87 7.90 3.00
N LEU A 132 11.75 8.57 3.34
CA LEU A 132 10.48 8.40 2.62
C LEU A 132 10.63 8.74 1.13
N ILE A 133 11.38 9.79 0.79
CA ILE A 133 11.64 10.16 -0.62
C ILE A 133 12.46 9.08 -1.33
N VAL A 134 13.56 8.63 -0.75
CA VAL A 134 14.41 7.59 -1.33
C VAL A 134 13.62 6.31 -1.51
N THR A 135 12.88 5.88 -0.48
CA THR A 135 12.07 4.68 -0.58
C THR A 135 10.92 4.84 -1.56
N PHE A 136 10.33 6.02 -1.72
CA PHE A 136 9.34 6.26 -2.77
C PHE A 136 9.92 6.04 -4.18
N PHE A 137 11.15 6.50 -4.44
CA PHE A 137 11.80 6.25 -5.73
C PHE A 137 12.12 4.77 -5.94
N ILE A 138 12.58 4.05 -4.92
CA ILE A 138 12.79 2.60 -4.98
C ILE A 138 11.45 1.89 -5.24
N TYR A 139 10.39 2.29 -4.52
CA TYR A 139 9.05 1.71 -4.58
C TYR A 139 8.38 1.92 -5.94
N THR A 140 8.59 3.07 -6.58
CA THR A 140 8.01 3.35 -7.91
C THR A 140 8.76 2.70 -9.08
N ASN A 141 10.03 2.36 -8.88
CA ASN A 141 10.89 1.71 -9.88
C ASN A 141 10.95 0.18 -9.75
N SER A 142 10.52 -0.37 -8.60
CA SER A 142 10.48 -1.82 -8.35
C SER A 142 9.05 -2.39 -8.48
N SER A 143 8.94 -3.72 -8.56
CA SER A 143 7.67 -4.45 -8.44
C SER A 143 7.16 -4.54 -6.99
N MET A 144 7.84 -3.89 -6.03
CA MET A 144 7.48 -3.89 -4.60
C MET A 144 6.22 -3.08 -4.28
N LEU A 145 5.60 -2.47 -5.29
CA LEU A 145 4.34 -1.73 -5.16
C LEU A 145 3.22 -2.55 -4.48
N LEU A 146 3.38 -3.87 -4.46
CA LEU A 146 2.44 -4.82 -3.92
C LEU A 146 2.71 -5.17 -2.47
N ILE A 147 3.98 -5.18 -2.04
CA ILE A 147 4.41 -5.48 -0.67
C ILE A 147 3.98 -4.32 0.24
N ASN A 148 2.67 -4.17 0.44
CA ASN A 148 2.01 -3.13 1.21
C ASN A 148 1.37 -3.81 2.41
N PRO A 149 1.93 -3.64 3.62
CA PRO A 149 1.47 -4.31 4.83
C PRO A 149 0.01 -3.99 5.19
N THR A 150 -0.46 -2.80 4.83
CA THR A 150 -1.84 -2.39 5.07
C THR A 150 -2.79 -3.02 4.06
N LEU A 151 -2.36 -3.19 2.80
CA LEU A 151 -3.10 -3.95 1.80
C LEU A 151 -3.16 -5.44 2.18
N SER A 152 -2.06 -5.99 2.71
CA SER A 152 -1.96 -7.41 3.09
C SER A 152 -2.88 -7.81 4.25
N LEU A 153 -3.45 -6.84 4.98
CA LEU A 153 -4.44 -7.11 6.03
C LEU A 153 -5.77 -7.65 5.46
N LYS A 154 -6.12 -7.28 4.22
CA LYS A 154 -7.39 -7.67 3.60
C LYS A 154 -7.22 -8.45 2.30
N TYR A 155 -6.12 -8.22 1.59
CA TYR A 155 -5.83 -8.85 0.31
C TYR A 155 -4.59 -9.72 0.44
N THR A 156 -4.58 -10.88 -0.19
CA THR A 156 -3.39 -11.72 -0.25
C THR A 156 -2.70 -11.53 -1.58
N ILE A 157 -1.37 -11.55 -1.52
CA ILE A 157 -0.53 -11.33 -2.68
C ILE A 157 0.14 -12.64 -3.03
N PHE A 158 -0.13 -13.10 -4.23
CA PHE A 158 0.41 -14.33 -4.75
C PHE A 158 1.29 -14.02 -5.95
N GLN A 159 2.45 -14.64 -6.00
CA GLN A 159 3.16 -14.81 -7.26
C GLN A 159 2.63 -16.09 -7.89
N VAL A 160 2.09 -16.00 -9.09
CA VAL A 160 1.49 -17.16 -9.77
C VAL A 160 2.04 -17.31 -11.18
N GLU A 161 2.02 -18.56 -11.62
CA GLU A 161 2.01 -18.88 -13.04
C GLU A 161 0.60 -19.31 -13.43
N PHE A 162 0.12 -18.81 -14.57
CA PHE A 162 -1.24 -19.09 -15.02
C PHE A 162 -1.31 -19.22 -16.53
N LYS A 163 -2.35 -19.94 -16.99
CA LYS A 163 -2.69 -20.08 -18.42
C LYS A 163 -4.09 -19.54 -18.63
N TYR A 164 -4.27 -18.73 -19.68
CA TYR A 164 -5.61 -18.33 -20.10
C TYR A 164 -6.33 -19.53 -20.69
N LEU A 165 -7.62 -19.73 -20.39
CA LEU A 165 -8.36 -20.88 -20.93
C LEU A 165 -8.36 -20.93 -22.47
N ASN A 166 -8.28 -19.77 -23.12
CA ASN A 166 -8.28 -19.64 -24.58
C ASN A 166 -6.87 -19.64 -25.20
N SER A 167 -5.80 -19.83 -24.42
CA SER A 167 -4.43 -19.75 -24.91
C SER A 167 -3.47 -20.64 -24.10
N ASN A 168 -2.68 -21.46 -24.80
CA ASN A 168 -1.69 -22.34 -24.19
C ASN A 168 -0.43 -21.63 -23.66
N LYS A 169 -0.36 -20.30 -23.75
CA LYS A 169 0.76 -19.51 -23.19
C LYS A 169 0.66 -19.39 -21.68
N THR A 170 1.71 -19.87 -21.01
CA THR A 170 1.94 -19.63 -19.58
C THR A 170 2.44 -18.21 -19.37
N ASN A 171 1.83 -17.50 -18.43
CA ASN A 171 2.26 -16.18 -18.00
C ASN A 171 2.59 -16.21 -16.52
N LYS A 172 3.62 -15.45 -16.14
CA LYS A 172 4.00 -15.26 -14.74
C LYS A 172 3.72 -13.83 -14.32
N GLY A 173 3.18 -13.67 -13.12
CA GLY A 173 2.91 -12.35 -12.56
C GLY A 173 2.52 -12.40 -11.10
N MET A 174 2.40 -11.21 -10.53
CA MET A 174 1.82 -11.04 -9.20
C MET A 174 0.33 -10.79 -9.31
N ILE A 175 -0.44 -11.38 -8.40
CA ILE A 175 -1.88 -11.25 -8.28
C ILE A 175 -2.23 -10.69 -6.92
N ILE A 176 -3.12 -9.68 -6.91
CA ILE A 176 -3.85 -9.24 -5.72
C ILE A 176 -5.19 -9.98 -5.68
N SER A 177 -5.43 -10.75 -4.62
CA SER A 177 -6.69 -11.47 -4.40
C SER A 177 -7.36 -11.03 -3.10
N GLU A 178 -8.70 -10.96 -3.08
CA GLU A 178 -9.48 -10.80 -1.83
C GLU A 178 -9.49 -12.08 -0.98
N GLN A 179 -9.06 -13.21 -1.55
CA GLN A 179 -9.07 -14.49 -0.84
C GLN A 179 -7.77 -14.75 -0.09
N SER A 180 -7.91 -15.31 1.11
CA SER A 180 -6.77 -15.71 1.95
C SER A 180 -5.99 -16.89 1.37
N HIS A 181 -6.65 -17.77 0.63
CA HIS A 181 -6.06 -18.96 0.03
C HIS A 181 -6.46 -19.07 -1.44
N LEU A 182 -5.49 -19.46 -2.25
CA LEU A 182 -5.64 -19.87 -3.64
C LEU A 182 -4.74 -21.09 -3.80
N ASN A 183 -5.17 -22.06 -4.58
CA ASN A 183 -4.45 -23.28 -4.85
C ASN A 183 -4.09 -23.41 -6.34
N GLU A 184 -3.22 -24.36 -6.65
CA GLU A 184 -3.06 -24.84 -8.01
C GLU A 184 -4.40 -25.36 -8.56
N ASP A 185 -4.59 -25.25 -9.87
CA ASP A 185 -5.80 -25.62 -10.61
C ASP A 185 -7.05 -24.75 -10.35
N ASP A 186 -6.97 -23.76 -9.45
CA ASP A 186 -8.07 -22.80 -9.25
C ASP A 186 -8.33 -21.97 -10.52
N ILE A 187 -9.62 -21.82 -10.85
CA ILE A 187 -10.08 -21.01 -11.98
C ILE A 187 -10.41 -19.59 -11.50
N ILE A 188 -9.61 -18.63 -11.95
CA ILE A 188 -9.71 -17.23 -11.55
C ILE A 188 -10.03 -16.33 -12.74
N LYS A 189 -10.80 -15.27 -12.50
CA LYS A 189 -10.92 -14.14 -13.41
C LYS A 189 -9.84 -13.13 -13.07
N ILE A 190 -9.01 -12.79 -14.04
CA ILE A 190 -7.89 -11.87 -13.88
C ILE A 190 -7.99 -10.69 -14.81
N LYS A 191 -7.45 -9.55 -14.38
CA LYS A 191 -7.23 -8.40 -15.26
C LYS A 191 -5.88 -7.75 -15.00
N PRO A 192 -5.10 -7.40 -16.05
CA PRO A 192 -3.88 -6.65 -15.88
C PRO A 192 -4.17 -5.25 -15.33
N ILE A 193 -3.39 -4.84 -14.33
CA ILE A 193 -3.41 -3.50 -13.72
C ILE A 193 -2.05 -2.80 -13.81
N GLY A 194 -1.01 -3.52 -14.25
CA GLY A 194 0.33 -3.00 -14.49
C GLY A 194 1.21 -4.03 -15.19
N SER A 195 2.51 -3.73 -15.32
CA SER A 195 3.47 -4.68 -15.89
C SER A 195 3.59 -5.89 -14.96
N ARG A 196 3.19 -7.07 -15.44
CA ARG A 196 3.19 -8.34 -14.67
C ARG A 196 2.39 -8.31 -13.37
N LEU A 197 1.43 -7.38 -13.26
CA LEU A 197 0.57 -7.25 -12.11
C LEU A 197 -0.89 -7.34 -12.53
N TYR A 198 -1.63 -8.23 -11.86
CA TYR A 198 -3.02 -8.51 -12.13
C TYR A 198 -3.86 -8.41 -10.84
N TYR A 199 -5.14 -8.10 -11.00
CA TYR A 199 -6.13 -8.24 -9.94
C TYR A 199 -6.98 -9.47 -10.25
N SER A 200 -7.26 -10.32 -9.26
CA SER A 200 -8.08 -11.51 -9.43
C SER A 200 -9.35 -11.52 -8.59
N ILE A 201 -10.36 -12.21 -9.09
CA ILE A 201 -11.54 -12.67 -8.35
C ILE A 201 -11.76 -14.15 -8.70
N ILE A 202 -12.18 -14.98 -7.74
CA ILE A 202 -12.54 -16.37 -8.03
C ILE A 202 -13.84 -16.42 -8.84
N THR A 203 -13.88 -17.36 -9.79
CA THR A 203 -15.06 -17.68 -10.58
C THR A 203 -15.55 -19.08 -10.21
N GLY A 204 -16.28 -19.18 -9.09
CA GLY A 204 -16.83 -20.44 -8.60
C GLY A 204 -15.79 -21.40 -8.06
N THR A 205 -15.87 -21.70 -6.77
CA THR A 205 -15.29 -22.92 -6.21
C THR A 205 -15.98 -24.12 -6.86
N ASN A 206 -15.23 -24.97 -7.56
CA ASN A 206 -15.69 -26.35 -7.70
C ASN A 206 -15.82 -26.89 -6.27
N GLN A 207 -17.06 -27.25 -5.92
CA GLN A 207 -17.38 -27.95 -4.68
C GLN A 207 -16.59 -29.25 -4.59
#